data_AF-A0A951D4P4-F1
#
_entry.id   AF-A0A951D4P4-F1
#
_cell.length_a   1.000
_cell.length_b   1.000
_cell.length_c   1.000
_cell.angle_alpha   90.00
_cell.angle_beta   90.00
_cell.angle_gamma   90.00
#
_symmetry.space_group_name_H-M   'P 1'
#
loop_
_entity.id
_entity.type
_entity.pdbx_description
1 polymer ?
#
loop_
_entity_poly.entity_id
_entity_poly.type
_entity_poly.pdbx_seq_one_letter_code
_entity_poly.pdbx_strand_id
1 'polypeptide(L)'
;MDVADRELHARFRQGDPDAVRSVYRSHGRLVYAVAYKVLGDRGLAEEAVQQTFVKAWRAARSFDAERELGPWLAAIARRVAIDLYRRESVRAADPLESVPADAPGMVAPPHSAEAVYDVWEVRQAVA
;
A
#
# COMPACT_ATOMS: atom_id res chain seq x y z
N MET A 1 -4.48 -14.19 -14.24
CA MET A 1 -4.72 -14.92 -12.99
C MET A 1 -4.94 -16.40 -13.28
N ASP A 2 -4.10 -17.27 -12.73
CA ASP A 2 -4.25 -18.71 -12.89
C ASP A 2 -5.24 -19.32 -11.85
N VAL A 3 -5.33 -20.65 -11.76
CA VAL A 3 -6.20 -21.34 -10.79
C VAL A 3 -5.67 -21.21 -9.35
N ALA A 4 -4.35 -21.24 -9.17
CA ALA A 4 -3.72 -21.13 -7.86
C ALA A 4 -3.86 -19.73 -7.25
N ASP A 5 -3.76 -18.68 -8.08
CA ASP A 5 -4.01 -17.30 -7.68
C ASP A 5 -5.46 -17.11 -7.22
N ARG A 6 -6.43 -17.65 -7.97
CA ARG A 6 -7.86 -17.56 -7.59
C ARG A 6 -8.14 -18.27 -6.27
N GLU A 7 -7.52 -19.42 -6.04
CA GLU A 7 -7.64 -20.13 -4.77
C GLU A 7 -7.01 -19.33 -3.62
N LEU A 8 -5.84 -18.72 -3.84
CA LEU A 8 -5.21 -17.83 -2.86
C LEU A 8 -6.11 -16.63 -2.54
N HIS A 9 -6.73 -16.02 -3.55
CA HIS A 9 -7.64 -14.89 -3.41
C HIS A 9 -8.90 -15.27 -2.61
N ALA A 10 -9.49 -16.43 -2.90
CA ALA A 10 -10.65 -16.95 -2.20
C ALA A 10 -10.34 -17.24 -0.72
N ARG A 11 -9.20 -17.88 -0.43
CA ARG A 11 -8.75 -18.16 0.94
C ARG A 11 -8.42 -16.87 1.70
N PHE A 12 -7.78 -15.90 1.04
CA PHE A 12 -7.51 -14.59 1.61
C PHE A 12 -8.81 -13.88 2.01
N ARG A 13 -9.82 -13.88 1.12
CA ARG A 13 -11.16 -13.32 1.40
C ARG A 13 -11.84 -13.95 2.61
N GLN A 14 -11.59 -15.23 2.86
CA GLN A 14 -12.11 -15.96 4.03
C GLN A 14 -11.33 -15.67 5.32
N GLY A 15 -10.19 -14.99 5.24
CA GLY A 15 -9.34 -14.69 6.40
C GLY A 15 -8.43 -15.85 6.81
N ASP A 16 -8.13 -16.78 5.88
CA ASP A 16 -7.18 -17.86 6.12
C ASP A 16 -5.78 -17.29 6.47
N PRO A 17 -5.22 -17.61 7.65
CA PRO A 17 -3.92 -17.10 8.09
C PRO A 17 -2.76 -17.40 7.13
N ASP A 18 -2.75 -18.56 6.47
CA ASP A 18 -1.70 -18.95 5.55
C ASP A 18 -1.82 -18.20 4.22
N ALA A 19 -3.05 -17.94 3.77
CA ALA A 19 -3.30 -17.08 2.63
C ALA A 19 -2.83 -15.65 2.91
N VAL A 20 -3.18 -15.08 4.08
CA VAL A 20 -2.71 -13.75 4.49
C VAL A 20 -1.19 -13.67 4.50
N ARG A 21 -0.51 -14.69 5.05
CA ARG A 21 0.96 -14.76 5.08
C ARG A 21 1.56 -14.83 3.68
N SER A 22 0.91 -15.54 2.76
CA SER A 22 1.38 -15.67 1.37
C SER A 22 1.17 -14.38 0.60
N VAL A 23 0.01 -13.73 0.75
CA VAL A 23 -0.26 -12.40 0.18
C VAL A 23 0.73 -11.36 0.71
N TYR A 24 1.06 -11.39 2.00
CA TYR A 24 2.08 -10.52 2.59
C TYR A 24 3.46 -10.73 1.96
N ARG A 25 3.89 -11.98 1.79
CA ARG A 25 5.18 -12.31 1.16
C ARG A 25 5.26 -11.80 -0.29
N SER A 26 4.20 -11.99 -1.07
CA SER A 26 4.20 -11.61 -2.50
C SER A 26 4.04 -10.11 -2.71
N HIS A 27 3.23 -9.42 -1.89
CA HIS A 27 2.85 -8.02 -2.12
C HIS A 27 3.50 -7.03 -1.16
N GLY A 28 4.21 -7.49 -0.12
CA GLY A 28 4.84 -6.60 0.87
C GLY A 28 5.78 -5.57 0.25
N ARG A 29 6.56 -5.97 -0.76
CA ARG A 29 7.47 -5.06 -1.49
C ARG A 29 6.72 -4.00 -2.31
N LEU A 30 5.59 -4.37 -2.93
CA LEU A 30 4.73 -3.44 -3.66
C LEU A 30 4.13 -2.40 -2.71
N VAL A 31 3.53 -2.87 -1.61
CA VAL A 31 2.94 -1.99 -0.58
C VAL A 31 3.98 -1.04 -0.01
N TYR A 32 5.19 -1.55 0.29
CA TYR A 32 6.30 -0.73 0.75
C TYR A 32 6.70 0.33 -0.27
N ALA A 33 6.87 -0.04 -1.55
CA ALA A 33 7.25 0.89 -2.60
C ALA A 33 6.21 2.01 -2.80
N VAL A 34 4.91 1.68 -2.76
CA VAL A 34 3.81 2.66 -2.81
C VAL A 34 3.88 3.61 -1.62
N ALA A 35 4.02 3.07 -0.41
CA ALA A 35 4.08 3.88 0.81
C ALA A 35 5.31 4.79 0.84
N TYR A 36 6.49 4.26 0.52
CA TYR A 36 7.74 4.99 0.49
C TYR A 36 7.72 6.13 -0.53
N LYS A 37 7.09 5.94 -1.69
CA LYS A 37 6.93 7.00 -2.71
C LYS A 37 6.11 8.19 -2.20
N VAL A 38 5.20 7.97 -1.26
CA VAL A 38 4.36 9.03 -0.68
C VAL A 38 5.04 9.65 0.56
N LEU A 39 5.69 8.84 1.38
CA LEU A 39 6.18 9.24 2.70
C LEU A 39 7.63 9.72 2.70
N GLY A 40 8.48 9.24 1.78
CA GLY A 40 9.91 9.53 1.73
C GLY A 40 10.73 9.00 2.91
N ASP A 41 10.07 8.48 3.95
CA ASP A 41 10.69 7.96 5.17
C ASP A 41 10.53 6.43 5.28
N ARG A 42 11.60 5.76 5.69
CA ARG A 42 11.64 4.29 5.81
C ARG A 42 10.74 3.80 6.95
N GLY A 43 10.78 4.43 8.12
CA GLY A 43 10.03 4.01 9.30
C GLY A 43 8.51 4.17 9.08
N LEU A 44 8.09 5.31 8.54
CA LEU A 44 6.71 5.56 8.17
C LEU A 44 6.24 4.61 7.06
N ALA A 45 7.10 4.26 6.09
CA ALA A 45 6.76 3.27 5.07
C ALA A 45 6.56 1.86 5.67
N GLU A 46 7.38 1.44 6.62
CA GLU A 46 7.21 0.17 7.35
C GLU A 46 5.91 0.17 8.18
N GLU A 47 5.60 1.28 8.86
CA GLU A 47 4.32 1.44 9.57
C GLU A 47 3.14 1.36 8.60
N ALA A 48 3.24 2.02 7.44
CA ALA A 48 2.21 1.99 6.41
C ALA A 48 1.96 0.58 5.87
N VAL A 49 3.01 -0.23 5.69
CA VAL A 49 2.87 -1.64 5.31
C VAL A 49 2.04 -2.39 6.34
N GLN A 50 2.39 -2.28 7.62
CA GLN A 50 1.67 -2.97 8.71
C GLN A 50 0.20 -2.55 8.75
N GLN A 51 -0.07 -1.25 8.75
CA GLN A 51 -1.44 -0.72 8.76
C GLN A 51 -2.23 -1.15 7.51
N THR A 52 -1.58 -1.22 6.34
CA THR A 52 -2.21 -1.67 5.10
C THR A 52 -2.68 -3.11 5.21
N PHE A 53 -1.83 -4.03 5.67
CA PHE A 53 -2.22 -5.44 5.80
C PHE A 53 -3.26 -5.67 6.91
N VAL A 54 -3.23 -4.89 8.00
CA VAL A 54 -4.31 -4.91 9.01
C VAL A 54 -5.64 -4.44 8.40
N LYS A 55 -5.64 -3.33 7.65
CA LYS A 55 -6.84 -2.83 6.96
C LYS A 55 -7.32 -3.82 5.89
N ALA A 56 -6.41 -4.41 5.13
CA ALA A 56 -6.71 -5.41 4.11
C ALA A 56 -7.33 -6.67 4.72
N TRP A 57 -6.78 -7.21 5.81
CA TRP A 57 -7.41 -8.32 6.54
C TRP A 57 -8.84 -7.96 6.93
N ARG A 58 -9.05 -6.82 7.60
CA ARG A 58 -10.38 -6.41 8.06
C ARG A 58 -11.37 -6.22 6.91
N ALA A 59 -10.89 -5.80 5.76
CA ALA A 59 -11.67 -5.62 4.54
C ALA A 59 -11.67 -6.86 3.62
N ALA A 60 -11.06 -7.98 4.01
CA ALA A 60 -10.82 -9.10 3.10
C ALA A 60 -12.13 -9.64 2.50
N ARG A 61 -13.24 -9.64 3.26
CA ARG A 61 -14.56 -10.08 2.78
C ARG A 61 -15.15 -9.21 1.67
N SER A 62 -14.74 -7.95 1.54
CA SER A 62 -15.21 -7.04 0.49
C SER A 62 -14.33 -7.08 -0.77
N PHE A 63 -13.21 -7.80 -0.72
CA PHE A 63 -12.37 -8.00 -1.89
C PHE A 63 -13.07 -8.92 -2.90
N ASP A 64 -13.11 -8.48 -4.15
CA ASP A 64 -13.60 -9.26 -5.29
C ASP A 64 -12.49 -10.21 -5.74
N ALA A 65 -12.68 -11.52 -5.54
CA ALA A 65 -11.65 -12.54 -5.79
C ALA A 65 -11.30 -12.69 -7.27
N GLU A 66 -12.16 -12.20 -8.17
CA GLU A 66 -11.89 -12.17 -9.62
C GLU A 66 -10.96 -11.01 -10.01
N ARG A 67 -10.65 -10.08 -9.09
CA ARG A 67 -9.71 -8.97 -9.31
C ARG A 67 -8.33 -9.31 -8.76
N GLU A 68 -7.32 -8.66 -9.30
CA GLU A 68 -5.95 -8.75 -8.79
C GLU A 68 -5.85 -8.14 -7.37
N LEU A 69 -5.18 -8.84 -6.44
CA LEU A 69 -4.98 -8.35 -5.07
C LEU A 69 -4.11 -7.11 -5.03
N GLY A 70 -3.13 -7.04 -5.91
CA GLY A 70 -2.09 -6.03 -5.87
C GLY A 70 -2.58 -4.59 -6.06
N PRO A 71 -3.41 -4.25 -7.07
CA PRO A 71 -3.99 -2.91 -7.20
C PRO A 71 -4.89 -2.54 -6.02
N TRP A 72 -5.62 -3.51 -5.47
CA TRP A 72 -6.45 -3.31 -4.28
C TRP A 72 -5.60 -2.98 -3.04
N LEU A 73 -4.51 -3.72 -2.82
CA LEU A 73 -3.55 -3.45 -1.76
C LEU A 73 -2.83 -2.11 -1.96
N ALA A 74 -2.44 -1.77 -3.18
CA ALA A 74 -1.80 -0.49 -3.51
C ALA A 74 -2.74 0.70 -3.23
N ALA A 75 -4.04 0.56 -3.50
CA ALA A 75 -5.02 1.59 -3.17
C ALA A 75 -5.17 1.79 -1.66
N ILE A 76 -5.18 0.70 -0.87
CA ILE A 76 -5.18 0.79 0.61
C ILE A 76 -3.87 1.44 1.09
N ALA A 77 -2.73 1.02 0.56
CA ALA A 77 -1.40 1.54 0.92
C ALA A 77 -1.29 3.05 0.68
N ARG A 78 -1.76 3.52 -0.49
CA ARG A 78 -1.78 4.95 -0.80
C ARG A 78 -2.62 5.74 0.19
N ARG A 79 -3.81 5.24 0.56
CA ARG A 79 -4.67 5.90 1.55
C ARG A 79 -3.99 5.97 2.92
N VAL A 80 -3.42 4.86 3.39
CA VAL A 80 -2.66 4.80 4.64
C VAL A 80 -1.48 5.77 4.64
N ALA A 81 -0.72 5.82 3.55
CA ALA A 81 0.43 6.70 3.44
C ALA A 81 0.02 8.19 3.46
N ILE A 82 -1.07 8.56 2.80
CA ILE A 82 -1.62 9.93 2.87
C ILE A 82 -2.09 10.27 4.29
N ASP A 83 -2.72 9.33 5.00
CA ASP A 83 -3.14 9.53 6.39
C ASP A 83 -1.93 9.78 7.31
N LEU A 84 -0.88 8.97 7.17
CA LEU A 84 0.36 9.13 7.92
C LEU A 84 1.09 10.44 7.59
N TYR A 85 1.17 10.80 6.31
CA TYR A 85 1.74 12.07 5.88
C TYR A 85 1.02 13.26 6.51
N ARG A 86 -0.32 13.25 6.51
CA ARG A 86 -1.14 14.31 7.12
C ARG A 86 -0.91 14.39 8.63
N ARG A 87 -0.85 13.25 9.32
CA ARG A 87 -0.57 13.18 10.76
C ARG A 87 0.80 13.77 11.08
N GLU A 88 1.83 13.44 10.30
CA GLU A 88 3.17 13.96 10.53
C GLU A 88 3.29 15.44 10.18
N SER A 89 2.61 15.89 9.13
CA SER A 89 2.54 17.32 8.77
C SER A 89 1.91 18.15 9.88
N VAL A 90 0.84 17.66 10.51
CA VAL A 90 0.20 18.32 11.66
C VAL A 90 1.13 18.33 12.87
N ARG A 91 1.81 17.22 13.16
CA ARG A 91 2.81 17.15 14.26
C ARG A 91 3.97 18.11 14.03
N ALA A 92 4.43 18.26 12.79
CA ALA A 92 5.49 19.21 12.43
C ALA A 92 5.01 20.67 12.48
N ALA A 93 3.73 20.92 12.20
CA ALA A 93 3.10 22.24 12.28
C ALA A 93 2.64 22.63 13.70
N ASP A 94 2.68 21.70 14.65
CA ASP A 94 2.39 21.94 16.07
C ASP A 94 3.68 22.00 16.92
N PRO A 95 4.47 23.08 16.79
CA PRO A 95 5.17 23.69 17.90
C PRO A 95 4.41 24.95 18.32
N LEU A 96 4.59 25.40 19.56
CA LEU A 96 4.21 26.74 20.01
C LEU A 96 4.79 27.91 19.17
N GLU A 97 5.45 27.69 18.02
CA GLU A 97 5.79 28.77 17.10
C GLU A 97 6.10 28.29 15.66
N SER A 98 5.57 29.06 14.71
CA SER A 98 5.99 29.27 13.31
C SER A 98 5.64 28.24 12.22
N VAL A 99 4.80 28.72 11.28
CA VAL A 99 4.64 28.25 9.90
C VAL A 99 5.68 28.95 9.03
N PRO A 100 6.32 28.26 8.09
CA PRO A 100 6.58 28.86 6.79
C PRO A 100 5.86 28.10 5.68
N ALA A 101 5.06 28.87 4.94
CA ALA A 101 4.42 28.49 3.71
C ALA A 101 5.48 28.42 2.59
N ASP A 102 6.22 27.33 2.53
CA ASP A 102 6.89 26.93 1.29
C ASP A 102 7.15 25.42 1.29
N ALA A 103 6.15 24.65 0.87
CA ALA A 103 6.30 23.24 0.58
C ALA A 103 6.70 23.11 -0.89
N PRO A 104 7.95 22.72 -1.22
CA PRO A 104 8.37 22.60 -2.59
C PRO A 104 7.66 21.42 -3.26
N GLY A 105 6.99 21.73 -4.38
CA GLY A 105 6.81 20.81 -5.48
C GLY A 105 5.72 19.77 -5.30
N MET A 106 4.52 20.10 -5.76
CA MET A 106 3.56 19.14 -6.27
C MET A 106 4.24 18.24 -7.32
N VAL A 107 4.84 17.12 -6.90
CA VAL A 107 5.07 16.00 -7.81
C VAL A 107 3.67 15.48 -8.08
N ALA A 108 3.13 15.86 -9.24
CA ALA A 108 1.87 15.31 -9.73
C ALA A 108 1.88 13.80 -9.48
N PRO A 109 0.84 13.25 -8.84
CA PRO A 109 0.81 11.84 -8.50
C PRO A 109 1.10 11.04 -9.78
N PRO A 110 1.98 10.02 -9.75
CA PRO A 110 2.02 9.07 -10.86
C PRO A 110 0.59 8.59 -11.10
N HIS A 111 0.16 8.66 -12.36
CA HIS A 111 -1.16 8.26 -12.81
C HIS A 111 -1.46 6.83 -12.34
N SER A 112 -2.57 6.69 -11.62
CA SER A 112 -3.18 5.46 -11.07
C SER A 112 -2.26 4.51 -10.28
N ALA A 113 -2.85 3.72 -9.38
CA ALA A 113 -2.15 2.62 -8.71
C ALA A 113 -1.58 1.59 -9.72
N GLU A 114 -2.06 1.64 -10.97
CA GLU A 114 -1.66 0.82 -12.11
C GLU A 114 -0.20 1.09 -12.51
N ALA A 115 0.27 2.35 -12.57
CA ALA A 115 1.66 2.63 -13.00
C ALA A 115 2.73 2.14 -12.01
N VAL A 116 2.40 2.00 -10.72
CA VAL A 116 3.30 1.37 -9.73
C VAL A 116 3.23 -0.16 -9.83
N TYR A 117 2.11 -0.68 -10.35
CA TYR A 117 1.90 -2.09 -10.62
C TYR A 117 2.73 -2.57 -11.81
N ASP A 118 2.79 -1.80 -12.91
CA ASP A 118 3.54 -2.15 -14.11
C ASP A 118 5.03 -2.43 -13.80
N VAL A 119 5.63 -1.62 -12.92
CA VAL A 119 7.03 -1.79 -12.49
C VAL A 119 7.23 -3.05 -11.63
N TRP A 120 6.20 -3.48 -10.90
CA TRP A 120 6.22 -4.73 -10.12
C TRP A 120 6.05 -5.96 -11.02
N GLU A 121 5.15 -5.90 -12.00
CA GLU A 121 4.86 -6.98 -12.94
C GLU A 121 6.10 -7.31 -13.80
N VAL A 122 6.80 -6.29 -14.30
CA VAL A 122 8.07 -6.45 -15.02
C VAL A 122 9.15 -7.11 -14.14
N ARG A 123 9.19 -6.80 -12.84
CA ARG A 123 10.16 -7.41 -11.91
C ARG A 123 9.84 -8.87 -11.56
N GLN A 124 8.57 -9.29 -11.63
CA GLN A 124 8.20 -10.69 -11.45
C GLN A 124 8.47 -11.52 -12.71
N ALA A 125 8.32 -10.95 -13.90
CA ALA A 125 8.56 -11.65 -15.16
C ALA A 125 10.06 -11.94 -15.45
N VAL A 126 10.98 -11.29 -14.73
CA VAL A 126 12.44 -11.39 -14.97
C VAL A 126 13.16 -12.21 -13.87
N ALA A 127 12.45 -12.73 -12.88
CA ALA A 127 12.98 -13.55 -11.79
C ALA A 127 12.63 -15.03 -11.98
#